data_AF-A0A645H0W4-F1
#
_entry.id   AF-A0A645H0W4-F1
#
_cell.length_a   1.000
_cell.length_b   1.000
_cell.length_c   1.000
_cell.angle_alpha   90.00
_cell.angle_beta   90.00
_cell.angle_gamma   90.00
#
_symmetry.space_group_name_H-M   'P 1'
#
loop_
_entity.id
_entity.type
_entity.pdbx_description
1 polymer ?
#
loop_
_entity_poly.entity_id
_entity_poly.type
_entity_poly.pdbx_seq_one_letter_code
_entity_poly.pdbx_strand_id
1 'polypeptide(L)'
;MPLGTTFRELIYKYGNGIIDDAKVKAIMPAGASSSLIPATDAALDTPMDYESVPALGAQLGSASVIILDETVNISDLVESTVHFFKHESCGKCTPCREGTYWMAHITERINNGSASKEDIELLKTVASQMQNKCFCALGEFSISAVLSGIQHFRADFEARVEN
;
A
#
# COMPACT_ATOMS: atom_id res chain seq x y z
N MET A 1 6.90 -23.54 -1.03
CA MET A 1 7.39 -22.93 -2.29
C MET A 1 8.78 -22.36 -2.01
N PRO A 2 9.77 -22.52 -2.91
CA PRO A 2 11.13 -22.04 -2.67
C PRO A 2 11.24 -20.52 -2.81
N LEU A 3 12.18 -19.92 -2.08
CA LEU A 3 12.58 -18.52 -2.26
C LEU A 3 13.02 -18.29 -3.72
N GLY A 4 12.68 -17.13 -4.31
CA GLY A 4 12.98 -16.81 -5.70
C GLY A 4 11.93 -17.30 -6.71
N THR A 5 10.86 -17.98 -6.27
CA THR A 5 9.66 -18.15 -7.12
C THR A 5 9.13 -16.78 -7.52
N THR A 6 8.74 -16.58 -8.78
CA THR A 6 8.27 -15.26 -9.23
C THR A 6 6.85 -14.96 -8.75
N PHE A 7 6.45 -13.69 -8.73
CA PHE A 7 5.06 -13.33 -8.45
C PHE A 7 4.09 -13.97 -9.46
N ARG A 8 4.48 -14.08 -10.74
CA ARG A 8 3.69 -14.74 -11.79
C ARG A 8 3.46 -16.21 -11.48
N GLU A 9 4.51 -16.93 -11.07
CA GLU A 9 4.38 -18.33 -10.66
C GLU A 9 3.48 -18.46 -9.43
N LEU A 10 3.65 -17.61 -8.41
CA LEU A 10 2.76 -17.59 -7.25
C LEU A 10 1.29 -17.46 -7.67
N ILE A 11 0.97 -16.48 -8.50
CA ILE A 11 -0.42 -16.19 -8.90
C ILE A 11 -1.00 -17.31 -9.75
N TYR A 12 -0.33 -17.67 -10.86
CA TYR A 12 -0.94 -18.52 -11.89
C TYR A 12 -0.66 -20.01 -11.72
N LYS A 13 0.47 -20.39 -11.14
CA LYS A 13 0.84 -21.80 -10.94
C LYS A 13 0.39 -22.34 -9.59
N TYR A 14 0.50 -21.53 -8.53
CA TYR A 14 0.15 -21.96 -7.17
C TYR A 14 -1.19 -21.40 -6.68
N GLY A 15 -1.57 -20.20 -7.11
CA GLY A 15 -2.81 -19.51 -6.75
C GLY A 15 -4.01 -19.79 -7.66
N ASN A 16 -3.81 -20.54 -8.76
CA ASN A 16 -4.82 -20.85 -9.78
C ASN A 16 -5.40 -19.62 -10.51
N GLY A 17 -4.64 -18.53 -10.60
CA GLY A 17 -5.07 -17.31 -11.30
C GLY A 17 -5.83 -16.33 -10.42
N ILE A 18 -6.50 -15.37 -11.07
CA ILE A 18 -7.32 -14.34 -10.41
C ILE A 18 -8.79 -14.71 -10.56
N ILE A 19 -9.60 -14.35 -9.57
CA ILE A 19 -11.05 -14.53 -9.62
C ILE A 19 -11.60 -13.86 -10.89
N ASP A 20 -12.51 -14.56 -11.58
CA ASP A 20 -13.11 -14.12 -12.84
C ASP A 20 -12.12 -13.75 -13.96
N ASP A 21 -10.90 -14.31 -13.92
CA ASP A 21 -9.80 -14.02 -14.84
C ASP A 21 -9.47 -12.51 -14.95
N ALA A 22 -9.75 -11.75 -13.88
CA ALA A 22 -9.47 -10.32 -13.84
C ALA A 22 -7.97 -10.02 -13.91
N LYS A 23 -7.62 -8.82 -14.39
CA LYS A 23 -6.21 -8.44 -14.49
C LYS A 23 -5.65 -8.03 -13.15
N VAL A 24 -4.41 -8.44 -12.88
CA VAL A 24 -3.65 -7.97 -11.72
C VAL A 24 -3.32 -6.48 -11.90
N LYS A 25 -3.72 -5.65 -10.94
CA LYS A 25 -3.45 -4.22 -10.88
C LYS A 25 -2.22 -3.91 -10.04
N ALA A 26 -2.11 -4.53 -8.87
CA ALA A 26 -1.04 -4.25 -7.92
C ALA A 26 -0.69 -5.45 -7.03
N ILE A 27 0.53 -5.41 -6.48
CA ILE A 27 1.08 -6.44 -5.60
C ILE A 27 1.52 -5.77 -4.29
N MET A 28 1.15 -6.37 -3.17
CA MET A 28 1.62 -6.03 -1.83
C MET A 28 2.44 -7.20 -1.27
N PRO A 29 3.78 -7.17 -1.39
CA PRO A 29 4.62 -8.35 -1.13
C PRO A 29 4.77 -8.73 0.35
N ALA A 30 4.39 -7.84 1.28
CA ALA A 30 4.60 -8.01 2.72
C ALA A 30 3.36 -7.62 3.55
N GLY A 31 2.19 -8.07 3.11
CA GLY A 31 0.89 -7.83 3.74
C GLY A 31 0.55 -6.35 3.77
N ALA A 32 -0.27 -5.94 4.75
CA ALA A 32 -0.65 -4.53 4.91
C ALA A 32 0.54 -3.58 5.12
N SER A 33 1.69 -4.09 5.59
CA SER A 33 2.90 -3.29 5.83
C SER A 33 3.73 -2.97 4.58
N SER A 34 3.32 -3.42 3.39
CA SER A 34 4.10 -3.22 2.18
C SER A 34 3.73 -1.95 1.42
N SER A 35 4.66 -1.49 0.59
CA SER A 35 4.35 -0.64 -0.56
C SER A 35 3.46 -1.39 -1.56
N LEU A 36 2.71 -0.65 -2.37
CA LEU A 36 2.05 -1.15 -3.58
C LEU A 36 3.01 -1.12 -4.76
N ILE A 37 3.15 -2.27 -5.42
CA ILE A 37 3.91 -2.42 -6.66
C ILE A 37 2.93 -2.49 -7.83
N PRO A 38 3.05 -1.65 -8.87
CA PRO A 38 2.31 -1.83 -10.12
C PRO A 38 2.62 -3.17 -10.79
N ALA A 39 1.58 -3.93 -11.16
CA ALA A 39 1.72 -5.26 -11.73
C ALA A 39 2.15 -5.24 -13.23
N THR A 40 3.30 -4.62 -13.50
CA THR A 40 3.97 -4.69 -14.80
C THR A 40 4.51 -6.09 -15.05
N ASP A 41 4.81 -6.44 -16.31
CA ASP A 41 5.44 -7.74 -16.61
C ASP A 41 6.76 -7.93 -15.85
N ALA A 42 7.60 -6.89 -15.77
CA ALA A 42 8.82 -6.94 -14.99
C ALA A 42 8.57 -7.22 -13.50
N ALA A 43 7.53 -6.60 -12.91
CA ALA A 43 7.15 -6.88 -11.53
C ALA A 43 6.63 -8.31 -11.36
N LEU A 44 5.79 -8.81 -12.28
CA LEU A 44 5.27 -10.18 -12.24
C LEU A 44 6.39 -11.22 -12.37
N ASP A 45 7.40 -10.96 -13.20
CA ASP A 45 8.53 -11.85 -13.42
C ASP A 45 9.68 -11.66 -12.41
N THR A 46 9.51 -10.75 -11.43
CA THR A 46 10.49 -10.56 -10.37
C THR A 46 10.50 -11.75 -9.40
N PRO A 47 11.67 -12.35 -9.11
CA PRO A 47 11.82 -13.34 -8.06
C PRO A 47 11.41 -12.78 -6.68
N MET A 48 10.60 -13.54 -5.94
CA MET A 48 10.26 -13.19 -4.56
C MET A 48 11.41 -13.59 -3.63
N ASP A 49 12.42 -12.73 -3.55
CA ASP A 49 13.54 -12.80 -2.62
C ASP A 49 13.88 -11.42 -2.03
N TYR A 50 14.83 -11.38 -1.09
CA TYR A 50 15.15 -10.17 -0.33
C TYR A 50 16.07 -9.22 -1.11
N GLU A 51 16.59 -9.66 -2.26
CA GLU A 51 17.53 -8.95 -3.10
C GLU A 51 16.83 -8.29 -4.30
N SER A 52 15.83 -8.96 -4.88
CA SER A 52 15.15 -8.57 -6.11
C SER A 52 13.95 -7.66 -5.85
N VAL A 53 13.14 -7.95 -4.83
CA VAL A 53 11.94 -7.14 -4.50
C VAL A 53 12.29 -5.67 -4.17
N PRO A 54 13.41 -5.34 -3.49
CA PRO A 54 13.84 -3.96 -3.30
C PRO A 54 14.02 -3.15 -4.58
N ALA A 55 14.36 -3.77 -5.71
CA ALA A 55 14.47 -3.07 -6.99
C ALA A 55 13.12 -2.52 -7.50
N LEU A 56 12.01 -3.03 -6.97
CA LEU A 56 10.65 -2.55 -7.24
C LEU A 56 10.18 -1.46 -6.26
N GLY A 57 11.04 -0.99 -5.35
CA GLY A 57 10.66 0.02 -4.33
C GLY A 57 9.83 -0.55 -3.17
N ALA A 58 9.89 -1.87 -2.95
CA ALA A 58 9.17 -2.56 -1.89
C ALA A 58 10.09 -3.52 -1.13
N GLN A 59 9.55 -4.23 -0.14
CA GLN A 59 10.28 -5.24 0.63
C GLN A 59 9.46 -6.51 0.69
N LEU A 60 10.09 -7.69 0.61
CA LEU A 60 9.38 -8.96 0.71
C LEU A 60 8.83 -9.23 2.12
N GLY A 61 9.49 -8.71 3.15
CA GLY A 61 9.03 -8.83 4.54
C GLY A 61 8.76 -10.27 4.96
N SER A 62 7.55 -10.54 5.45
CA SER A 62 7.08 -11.87 5.85
C SER A 62 6.71 -12.80 4.68
N ALA A 63 6.80 -12.32 3.44
CA ALA A 63 6.30 -12.98 2.23
C ALA A 63 4.80 -13.30 2.29
N SER A 64 4.03 -12.53 3.07
CA SER A 64 2.57 -12.51 3.00
C SER A 64 2.15 -11.66 1.81
N VAL A 65 1.86 -12.28 0.66
CA VAL A 65 1.59 -11.55 -0.58
C VAL A 65 0.08 -11.33 -0.74
N ILE A 66 -0.33 -10.07 -0.90
CA ILE A 66 -1.70 -9.70 -1.29
C ILE A 66 -1.67 -9.26 -2.76
N ILE A 67 -2.58 -9.84 -3.55
CA ILE A 67 -2.73 -9.53 -4.98
C ILE A 67 -4.02 -8.75 -5.16
N LEU A 68 -3.94 -7.62 -5.87
CA LEU A 68 -5.04 -6.71 -6.10
C LEU A 68 -5.35 -6.72 -7.58
N ASP A 69 -6.59 -7.06 -7.94
CA ASP A 69 -7.06 -6.98 -9.31
C ASP A 69 -7.56 -5.58 -9.68
N GLU A 70 -7.94 -5.40 -10.94
CA GLU A 70 -8.39 -4.12 -11.50
C GLU A 70 -9.71 -3.57 -10.93
N THR A 71 -10.48 -4.38 -10.21
CA THR A 71 -11.73 -3.95 -9.56
C THR A 71 -11.48 -3.22 -8.24
N VAL A 72 -10.28 -3.36 -7.65
CA VAL A 72 -9.94 -2.73 -6.38
C VAL A 72 -9.60 -1.26 -6.59
N ASN A 73 -10.30 -0.38 -5.87
CA ASN A 73 -9.90 1.01 -5.73
C ASN A 73 -8.84 1.16 -4.63
N ILE A 74 -7.68 1.72 -4.97
CA ILE A 74 -6.53 1.84 -4.09
C ILE A 74 -6.77 2.87 -2.98
N SER A 75 -7.63 3.87 -3.16
CA SER A 75 -7.96 4.80 -2.07
C SER A 75 -8.71 4.11 -0.93
N ASP A 76 -9.62 3.18 -1.23
CA ASP A 76 -10.33 2.35 -0.22
C ASP A 76 -9.39 1.39 0.51
N LEU A 77 -8.47 0.76 -0.23
CA LEU A 77 -7.45 -0.09 0.36
C LEU A 77 -6.54 0.71 1.30
N VAL A 78 -6.10 1.89 0.87
CA VAL A 78 -5.22 2.76 1.67
C VAL A 78 -5.93 3.20 2.95
N GLU A 79 -7.21 3.60 2.89
CA GLU A 79 -8.01 3.86 4.09
C GLU A 79 -8.03 2.65 5.03
N SER A 80 -8.28 1.46 4.51
CA SER A 80 -8.33 0.23 5.30
C SER A 80 -6.99 -0.06 5.99
N THR A 81 -5.86 0.09 5.29
CA THR A 81 -4.52 -0.10 5.87
C THR A 81 -4.20 0.95 6.93
N VAL A 82 -4.51 2.23 6.68
CA VAL A 82 -4.31 3.31 7.64
C VAL A 82 -5.15 3.11 8.89
N HIS A 83 -6.42 2.68 8.74
CA HIS A 83 -7.28 2.35 9.85
C HIS A 83 -6.71 1.20 10.70
N PHE A 84 -6.19 0.14 10.06
CA PHE A 84 -5.49 -0.95 10.75
C PHE A 84 -4.30 -0.44 11.57
N PHE A 85 -3.39 0.33 10.97
CA PHE A 85 -2.22 0.82 11.69
C PHE A 85 -2.53 1.87 12.76
N LYS A 86 -3.61 2.65 12.61
CA LYS A 86 -4.14 3.51 13.66
C LYS A 86 -4.62 2.67 14.85
N HIS A 87 -5.35 1.59 14.60
CA HIS A 87 -5.86 0.70 15.65
C HIS A 87 -4.73 -0.03 16.39
N GLU A 88 -3.73 -0.53 15.64
CA GLU A 88 -2.60 -1.29 16.18
C GLU A 88 -1.45 -0.41 16.72
N SER A 89 -1.56 0.90 16.60
CA SER A 89 -0.54 1.81 17.12
C SER A 89 -0.48 1.72 18.65
N CYS A 90 0.70 1.42 19.19
CA CYS A 90 0.92 1.43 20.64
C CYS A 90 0.89 2.84 21.25
N GLY A 91 0.84 3.90 20.43
CA GLY A 91 0.71 5.30 20.87
C GLY A 91 1.98 5.94 21.46
N LYS A 92 3.12 5.24 21.49
CA LYS A 92 4.33 5.70 22.20
C LYS A 92 5.04 6.89 21.54
N CYS A 93 5.13 6.93 20.21
CA CYS A 93 5.79 8.02 19.48
C CYS A 93 4.74 8.93 18.83
N THR A 94 4.87 10.24 19.04
CA THR A 94 3.92 11.24 18.53
C THR A 94 3.70 11.16 17.02
N PRO A 95 4.75 11.00 16.17
CA PRO A 95 4.53 10.92 14.73
C PRO A 95 3.65 9.73 14.33
N CYS A 96 3.80 8.56 14.98
CA CYS A 96 2.92 7.41 14.73
C CYS A 96 1.51 7.62 15.28
N ARG A 97 1.39 8.01 16.57
CA ARG A 97 0.09 8.15 17.25
C ARG A 97 -0.79 9.20 16.56
N GLU A 98 -0.26 10.39 16.34
CA GLU A 98 -1.01 11.49 15.75
C GLU A 98 -1.05 11.38 14.23
N GLY A 99 0.04 10.94 13.59
CA GLY A 99 0.10 10.84 12.13
C GLY A 99 -0.89 9.82 11.57
N THR A 100 -0.99 8.61 12.15
CA THR A 100 -2.01 7.62 11.74
C THR A 100 -3.43 8.11 12.01
N TYR A 101 -3.66 8.85 13.10
CA TYR A 101 -4.94 9.49 13.36
C TYR A 101 -5.31 10.49 12.25
N TRP A 102 -4.40 11.38 11.87
CA TRP A 102 -4.63 12.37 10.81
C TRP A 102 -4.81 11.73 9.43
N MET A 103 -3.94 10.77 9.07
CA MET A 103 -4.09 10.05 7.80
C MET A 103 -5.47 9.39 7.70
N ALA A 104 -5.97 8.77 8.78
CA ALA A 104 -7.29 8.12 8.78
C ALA A 104 -8.43 9.10 8.48
N HIS A 105 -8.39 10.31 9.06
CA HIS A 105 -9.42 11.33 8.81
C HIS A 105 -9.35 11.85 7.36
N ILE A 106 -8.14 12.00 6.82
CA ILE A 106 -7.98 12.48 5.45
C ILE A 106 -8.46 11.41 4.45
N THR A 107 -8.10 10.14 4.66
CA THR A 107 -8.55 9.04 3.80
C THR A 107 -10.07 8.85 3.85
N GLU A 108 -10.69 8.99 5.02
CA GLU A 108 -12.16 8.96 5.17
C GLU A 108 -12.82 10.10 4.39
N ARG A 109 -12.28 11.33 4.48
CA ARG A 109 -12.79 12.46 3.70
C ARG A 109 -12.68 12.24 2.20
N ILE A 110 -11.55 11.69 1.74
CA ILE A 110 -11.33 11.32 0.33
C ILE A 110 -12.39 10.32 -0.11
N ASN A 111 -12.54 9.20 0.60
CA ASN A 111 -13.41 8.13 0.15
C ASN A 111 -14.91 8.46 0.28
N ASN A 112 -15.27 9.40 1.15
CA ASN A 112 -16.63 9.96 1.27
C ASN A 112 -16.94 11.09 0.28
N GLY A 113 -16.01 11.48 -0.60
CA GLY A 113 -16.23 12.54 -1.59
C GLY A 113 -16.30 13.95 -1.01
N SER A 114 -15.71 14.17 0.16
CA SER A 114 -15.72 15.45 0.90
C SER A 114 -14.34 16.11 1.01
N ALA A 115 -13.41 15.65 0.18
CA ALA A 115 -12.04 16.12 0.09
C ALA A 115 -11.78 16.84 -1.24
N SER A 116 -10.75 17.68 -1.26
CA SER A 116 -10.24 18.30 -2.48
C SER A 116 -8.90 17.68 -2.90
N LYS A 117 -8.34 18.12 -4.03
CA LYS A 117 -7.00 17.67 -4.49
C LYS A 117 -5.90 18.04 -3.49
N GLU A 118 -6.07 19.14 -2.75
CA GLU A 118 -5.16 19.56 -1.69
C GLU A 118 -5.11 18.56 -0.53
N ASP A 119 -6.21 17.86 -0.24
CA ASP A 119 -6.23 16.82 0.79
C ASP A 119 -5.38 15.60 0.39
N ILE A 120 -5.24 15.29 -0.91
CA ILE A 120 -4.33 14.23 -1.40
C ILE A 120 -2.87 14.63 -1.12
N GLU A 121 -2.52 15.89 -1.38
CA GLU A 121 -1.18 16.41 -1.06
C GLU A 121 -0.94 16.51 0.44
N LEU A 122 -1.97 16.86 1.21
CA LEU A 122 -1.91 16.86 2.67
C LEU A 122 -1.67 15.45 3.21
N LEU A 123 -2.40 14.43 2.71
CA LEU A 123 -2.20 13.03 3.07
C LEU A 123 -0.75 12.59 2.84
N LYS A 124 -0.23 12.87 1.64
CA LYS A 124 1.17 12.61 1.29
C LYS A 124 2.13 13.33 2.23
N THR A 125 1.87 14.59 2.53
CA THR A 125 2.70 15.40 3.42
C THR A 125 2.73 14.83 4.84
N VAL A 126 1.57 14.46 5.40
CA VAL A 126 1.49 13.84 6.73
C VAL A 126 2.30 12.54 6.76
N ALA A 127 2.11 11.67 5.78
CA ALA A 127 2.86 10.42 5.65
C ALA A 127 4.38 10.65 5.58
N SER A 128 4.84 11.56 4.71
CA SER A 128 6.27 11.90 4.61
C SER A 128 6.84 12.51 5.89
N GLN A 129 6.03 13.21 6.69
CA GLN A 129 6.50 13.76 7.96
C GLN A 129 6.69 12.70 9.05
N MET A 130 6.10 11.51 8.93
CA MET A 130 6.29 10.40 9.88
C MET A 130 7.57 9.60 9.61
N GLN A 131 8.05 9.62 8.36
CA GLN A 131 9.17 8.80 7.89
C GLN A 131 10.44 9.04 8.72
N ASN A 132 11.05 7.95 9.18
CA ASN A 132 12.25 7.89 10.02
C ASN A 132 12.13 8.64 11.37
N LYS A 133 10.92 8.89 11.87
CA LYS A 133 10.68 9.61 13.14
C LYS A 133 9.96 8.79 14.21
N CYS A 134 9.79 7.48 13.98
CA CYS A 134 9.12 6.57 14.89
C CYS A 134 10.12 5.62 15.57
N PHE A 135 9.78 5.12 16.77
CA PHE A 135 10.68 4.22 17.52
C PHE A 135 10.74 2.79 16.96
N CYS A 136 9.67 2.33 16.32
CA CYS A 136 9.60 1.02 15.70
C CYS A 136 9.12 1.13 14.25
N ALA A 137 9.27 0.03 13.51
CA ALA A 137 8.95 -0.02 12.09
C ALA A 137 7.46 0.17 11.75
N LEU A 138 6.55 0.08 12.73
CA LEU A 138 5.12 0.35 12.50
C LEU A 138 4.89 1.74 11.91
N GLY A 139 5.70 2.73 12.29
CA GLY A 139 5.65 4.06 11.67
C GLY A 139 5.87 4.02 10.16
N GLU A 140 6.89 3.30 9.70
CA GLU A 140 7.19 3.11 8.26
C GLU A 140 6.10 2.28 7.56
N PHE A 141 5.63 1.23 8.22
CA PHE A 141 4.58 0.37 7.66
C PHE A 141 3.28 1.14 7.44
N SER A 142 2.92 2.03 8.37
CA SER A 142 1.70 2.83 8.30
C SER A 142 1.66 3.84 7.16
N ILE A 143 2.82 4.22 6.62
CA ILE A 143 2.93 5.18 5.51
C ILE A 143 3.23 4.53 4.16
N SER A 144 3.62 3.25 4.15
CA SER A 144 4.09 2.57 2.95
C SER A 144 3.01 2.49 1.87
N ALA A 145 1.80 2.05 2.23
CA ALA A 145 0.67 2.00 1.31
C ALA A 145 0.20 3.40 0.87
N VAL A 146 0.24 4.39 1.75
CA VAL A 146 -0.14 5.78 1.44
C VAL A 146 0.78 6.38 0.37
N LEU A 147 2.09 6.33 0.61
CA LEU A 147 3.07 6.96 -0.28
C LEU A 147 3.12 6.28 -1.65
N SER A 148 3.19 4.95 -1.67
CA SER A 148 3.21 4.18 -2.93
C SER A 148 1.87 4.20 -3.66
N GLY A 149 0.74 4.19 -2.92
CA GLY A 149 -0.60 4.34 -3.46
C GLY A 149 -0.77 5.66 -4.21
N ILE A 150 -0.40 6.78 -3.57
CA ILE A 150 -0.46 8.11 -4.22
C ILE A 150 0.54 8.19 -5.37
N GLN A 151 1.73 7.61 -5.25
CA GLN A 151 2.75 7.66 -6.31
C GLN A 151 2.32 6.92 -7.58
N HIS A 152 1.74 5.74 -7.44
CA HIS A 152 1.48 4.85 -8.58
C HIS A 152 0.03 4.83 -9.04
N PHE A 153 -0.91 5.14 -8.13
CA PHE A 153 -2.35 5.00 -8.36
C PHE A 153 -3.10 6.27 -8.01
N ARG A 154 -2.48 7.44 -8.21
CA ARG A 154 -3.06 8.76 -7.93
C ARG A 154 -4.47 8.93 -8.49
N ALA A 155 -4.72 8.38 -9.68
CA ALA A 155 -6.01 8.45 -10.36
C ALA A 155 -7.16 7.88 -9.51
N ASP A 156 -6.91 6.86 -8.67
CA ASP A 156 -7.93 6.27 -7.81
C ASP A 156 -8.37 7.24 -6.70
N PHE A 157 -7.45 8.08 -6.21
CA PHE A 157 -7.73 9.14 -5.24
C PHE A 157 -8.42 10.33 -5.91
N GLU A 158 -7.92 10.75 -7.09
CA GLU A 158 -8.49 11.88 -7.84
C GLU A 158 -9.91 11.61 -8.32
N ALA A 159 -10.27 10.35 -8.59
CA ALA A 159 -11.63 9.94 -8.95
C ALA A 159 -12.65 10.14 -7.81
N ARG A 160 -12.21 10.35 -6.57
CA ARG A 160 -13.06 10.53 -5.40
C ARG A 160 -13.24 11.99 -4.97
N VAL A 161 -12.47 12.92 -5.52
CA VAL A 161 -12.50 14.33 -5.10
C VAL A 161 -13.17 15.20 -6.17
N GLU A 162 -13.96 16.18 -5.73
CA GLU A 162 -14.49 17.20 -6.63
C GLU A 162 -13.37 18.19 -7.04
N ASN A 163 -13.52 18.81 -8.22
CA ASN A 163 -12.56 19.80 -8.75
C ASN A 163 -12.60 21.13 -7.99
#